data_AF-A0A951HB88-F1
#
_entry.id   AF-A0A951HB88-F1
#
_cell.length_a   1.000
_cell.length_b   1.000
_cell.length_c   1.000
_cell.angle_alpha   90.00
_cell.angle_beta   90.00
_cell.angle_gamma   90.00
#
_symmetry.space_group_name_H-M   'P 1'
#
loop_
_entity.id
_entity.type
_entity.pdbx_description
1 polymer ?
#
loop_
_entity_poly.entity_id
_entity_poly.type
_entity_poly.pdbx_seq_one_letter_code
_entity_poly.pdbx_strand_id
1 'polypeptide(L)'
;MSYLLAGAWHFSAAMAFAVALGIIRNGDALLWLRHPEFDIPLMLGSSALFFIPDAWSKKGLLKFLHYPLPDWDVLLLGPASHRNWLTHSPLLPLLLLLGSIQLPSTRTLPYSLIFMGLSIGIGSHLFWDCVGSRSHKIIVVPYWFSLREAPSRVYLLVGAALSLGVALHFALPHSELRVAQMRTYALHLRHSSVSLFH
;
A
#
# COMPACT_ATOMS: atom_id res chain seq x y z
N MET A 1 16.15 -0.63 -18.54
CA MET A 1 16.03 0.63 -17.76
C MET A 1 16.11 0.29 -16.30
N SER A 2 16.81 1.09 -15.49
CA SER A 2 16.86 0.86 -14.03
C SER A 2 15.48 1.04 -13.42
N TYR A 3 15.05 0.08 -12.59
CA TYR A 3 13.80 0.17 -11.83
C TYR A 3 13.76 1.42 -10.91
N LEU A 4 14.93 1.96 -10.55
CA LEU A 4 15.10 3.14 -9.71
C LEU A 4 14.16 4.30 -10.05
N LEU A 5 14.14 4.78 -11.30
CA LEU A 5 13.33 5.94 -11.70
C LEU A 5 11.83 5.61 -11.70
N ALA A 6 11.46 4.44 -12.20
CA ALA A 6 10.06 4.01 -12.19
C ALA A 6 9.56 3.88 -10.76
N GLY A 7 10.27 3.15 -9.90
CA GLY A 7 9.94 3.00 -8.49
C GLY A 7 9.87 4.34 -7.75
N ALA A 8 10.82 5.25 -7.98
CA ALA A 8 10.80 6.59 -7.39
C ALA A 8 9.53 7.37 -7.75
N TRP A 9 9.03 7.26 -8.99
CA TRP A 9 7.79 7.91 -9.39
C TRP A 9 6.55 7.30 -8.73
N HIS A 10 6.46 5.97 -8.67
CA HIS A 10 5.34 5.32 -7.97
C HIS A 10 5.36 5.68 -6.47
N PHE A 11 6.54 5.70 -5.84
CA PHE A 11 6.70 6.15 -4.45
C PHE A 11 6.26 7.60 -4.26
N SER A 12 6.69 8.49 -5.16
CA SER A 12 6.33 9.91 -5.11
C SER A 12 4.82 10.12 -5.23
N ALA A 13 4.15 9.36 -6.09
CA ALA A 13 2.69 9.37 -6.17
C ALA A 13 2.05 8.92 -4.85
N ALA A 14 2.56 7.85 -4.23
CA ALA A 14 2.09 7.36 -2.93
C ALA A 14 2.23 8.43 -1.83
N MET A 15 3.41 9.07 -1.77
CA MET A 15 3.69 10.15 -0.84
C MET A 15 2.77 11.35 -1.05
N ALA A 16 2.52 11.74 -2.30
CA ALA A 16 1.60 12.83 -2.63
C ALA A 16 0.17 12.53 -2.14
N PHE A 17 -0.33 11.31 -2.35
CA PHE A 17 -1.64 10.90 -1.83
C PHE A 17 -1.68 10.88 -0.30
N ALA A 18 -0.64 10.35 0.35
CA ALA A 18 -0.55 10.32 1.81
C ALA A 18 -0.57 11.73 2.43
N VAL A 19 0.24 12.64 1.87
CA VAL A 19 0.30 14.05 2.29
C VAL A 19 -1.03 14.75 2.06
N ALA A 20 -1.61 14.62 0.86
CA ALA A 20 -2.90 15.22 0.54
C ALA A 20 -4.00 14.73 1.49
N LEU A 21 -4.04 13.44 1.78
CA LEU A 21 -4.99 12.86 2.72
C LEU A 21 -4.81 13.39 4.14
N GLY A 22 -3.56 13.51 4.61
CA GLY A 22 -3.22 14.09 5.91
C GLY A 22 -3.70 15.53 6.06
N ILE A 23 -3.44 16.37 5.04
CA ILE A 23 -3.89 17.76 4.97
C ILE A 23 -5.43 17.83 4.95
N ILE A 24 -6.09 17.10 4.05
CA ILE A 24 -7.55 17.16 3.87
C ILE A 24 -8.28 16.70 5.14
N ARG A 25 -7.80 15.65 5.81
CA ARG A 25 -8.49 15.08 6.97
C ARG A 25 -8.19 15.81 8.28
N ASN A 26 -6.96 16.27 8.47
CA ASN A 26 -6.48 16.70 9.78
C ASN A 26 -5.62 17.97 9.76
N GLY A 27 -5.36 18.56 8.59
CA GLY A 27 -4.49 19.73 8.45
C GLY A 27 -3.01 19.46 8.71
N ASP A 28 -2.58 18.19 8.82
CA ASP A 28 -1.19 17.80 9.06
C ASP A 28 -0.70 16.86 7.95
N ALA A 29 0.21 17.37 7.11
CA ALA A 29 0.83 16.66 6.00
C ALA A 29 1.63 15.43 6.42
N LEU A 30 2.17 15.42 7.64
CA LEU A 30 3.07 14.38 8.13
C LEU A 30 2.38 13.46 9.13
N LEU A 31 1.07 13.61 9.35
CA LEU A 31 0.34 12.88 10.40
C LEU A 31 0.63 11.38 10.38
N TRP A 32 0.53 10.77 9.20
CA TRP A 32 0.67 9.32 9.02
C TRP A 32 2.11 8.88 8.81
N LEU A 33 2.92 9.74 8.21
CA LEU A 33 4.33 9.49 7.87
C LEU A 33 5.28 9.48 9.08
N ARG A 34 4.73 9.60 10.29
CA ARG A 34 5.45 9.44 11.56
C ARG A 34 5.31 8.01 12.10
N HIS A 35 4.59 7.14 11.41
CA HIS A 35 4.25 5.81 11.86
C HIS A 35 4.82 4.74 10.91
N PRO A 36 5.78 3.91 11.36
CA PRO A 36 6.32 2.84 10.52
C PRO A 36 5.25 1.83 10.09
N GLU A 37 4.18 1.67 10.88
CA GLU A 37 3.03 0.83 10.53
C GLU A 37 2.27 1.34 9.32
N PHE A 38 2.40 2.62 8.97
CA PHE A 38 1.90 3.20 7.74
C PHE A 38 2.96 3.18 6.62
N ASP A 39 4.19 3.59 6.93
CA ASP A 39 5.25 3.79 5.95
C ASP A 39 5.69 2.48 5.27
N ILE A 40 5.87 1.41 6.04
CA ILE A 40 6.31 0.11 5.50
C ILE A 40 5.30 -0.44 4.48
N PRO A 41 3.99 -0.58 4.79
CA PRO A 41 3.03 -1.08 3.81
C PRO A 41 2.81 -0.10 2.64
N LEU A 42 2.95 1.22 2.85
CA LEU A 42 2.95 2.20 1.76
C LEU A 42 4.09 1.94 0.77
N MET A 43 5.30 1.72 1.27
CA MET A 43 6.47 1.40 0.44
C MET A 43 6.27 0.08 -0.30
N LEU A 44 5.85 -0.98 0.41
CA LEU A 44 5.61 -2.30 -0.20
C LEU A 44 4.52 -2.25 -1.27
N GLY A 45 3.44 -1.50 -1.06
CA GLY A 45 2.34 -1.38 -2.02
C GLY A 45 2.66 -0.53 -3.24
N SER A 46 3.49 0.51 -3.10
CA SER A 46 3.71 1.50 -4.16
C SER A 46 4.87 1.16 -5.11
N SER A 47 6.03 0.81 -4.57
CA SER A 47 7.29 0.85 -5.33
C SER A 47 8.41 -0.03 -4.78
N ALA A 48 8.14 -0.74 -3.68
CA ALA A 48 9.10 -1.47 -2.87
C ALA A 48 10.39 -0.67 -2.59
N LEU A 49 11.47 -1.33 -2.18
CA LEU A 49 12.76 -0.70 -1.93
C LEU A 49 13.45 -0.43 -3.29
N PHE A 50 12.91 0.54 -4.04
CA PHE A 50 13.37 0.94 -5.38
C PHE A 50 14.86 1.34 -5.42
N PHE A 51 15.42 1.68 -4.26
CA PHE A 51 16.83 2.02 -4.06
C PHE A 51 17.75 0.80 -3.88
N ILE A 52 17.22 -0.43 -3.79
CA ILE A 52 18.05 -1.63 -3.76
C ILE A 52 18.78 -1.77 -5.11
N PRO A 53 20.12 -1.94 -5.12
CA PRO A 53 20.87 -2.17 -6.34
C PRO A 53 20.36 -3.39 -7.13
N ASP A 54 20.28 -3.25 -8.46
CA ASP A 54 19.77 -4.32 -9.36
C ASP A 54 20.56 -5.63 -9.26
N ALA A 55 21.85 -5.56 -8.89
CA ALA A 55 22.67 -6.76 -8.65
C ALA A 55 22.18 -7.58 -7.43
N TRP A 56 21.58 -6.92 -6.44
CA TRP A 56 21.10 -7.55 -5.20
C TRP A 56 19.65 -7.99 -5.34
N SER A 57 18.83 -7.22 -6.06
CA SER A 57 17.42 -7.55 -6.30
C SER A 57 17.22 -8.86 -7.05
N LYS A 58 18.21 -9.36 -7.79
CA LYS A 58 18.12 -10.61 -8.56
C LYS A 58 18.17 -11.91 -7.73
N LYS A 59 18.40 -11.84 -6.40
CA LYS A 59 18.68 -13.03 -5.57
C LYS A 59 17.59 -13.29 -4.52
N GLY A 60 16.98 -14.47 -4.57
CA GLY A 60 16.11 -15.00 -3.50
C GLY A 60 14.98 -14.05 -3.09
N LEU A 61 14.79 -13.91 -1.77
CA LEU A 61 13.73 -13.10 -1.16
C LEU A 61 13.88 -11.59 -1.41
N LEU A 62 15.08 -11.11 -1.76
CA LEU A 62 15.29 -9.69 -2.08
C LEU A 62 14.50 -9.25 -3.32
N LYS A 63 14.08 -10.19 -4.18
CA LYS A 63 13.15 -9.90 -5.27
C LYS A 63 11.84 -9.33 -4.76
N PHE A 64 11.27 -9.89 -3.69
CA PHE A 64 10.00 -9.42 -3.12
C PHE A 64 10.12 -8.04 -2.48
N LEU A 65 11.33 -7.66 -2.05
CA LEU A 65 11.62 -6.32 -1.55
C LEU A 65 11.94 -5.32 -2.66
N HIS A 66 12.18 -5.79 -3.89
CA HIS A 66 12.46 -4.94 -5.04
C HIS A 66 11.22 -4.69 -5.90
N TYR A 67 10.31 -5.67 -5.98
CA TYR A 67 9.04 -5.55 -6.68
C TYR A 67 7.93 -5.14 -5.71
N PRO A 68 7.10 -4.15 -6.05
CA PRO A 68 5.96 -3.75 -5.26
C PRO A 68 4.95 -4.89 -5.24
N LEU A 69 4.08 -4.88 -4.23
CA LEU A 69 3.13 -5.95 -4.00
C LEU A 69 2.26 -6.29 -5.24
N PRO A 70 1.80 -5.31 -6.05
CA PRO A 70 1.10 -5.62 -7.30
C PRO A 70 1.93 -6.46 -8.30
N ASP A 71 3.24 -6.28 -8.33
CA ASP A 71 4.21 -6.95 -9.23
C ASP A 71 4.69 -8.32 -8.71
N TRP A 72 4.17 -8.79 -7.57
CA TRP A 72 4.55 -10.11 -7.04
C TRP A 72 4.02 -11.28 -7.89
N ASP A 73 3.07 -11.03 -8.79
CA ASP A 73 2.65 -11.99 -9.82
C ASP A 73 3.81 -12.51 -10.66
N VAL A 74 4.78 -11.67 -11.02
CA VAL A 74 5.96 -12.08 -11.79
C VAL A 74 6.80 -13.07 -11.01
N LEU A 75 6.88 -12.89 -9.69
CA LEU A 75 7.67 -13.73 -8.80
C LEU A 75 6.98 -15.06 -8.52
N LEU A 76 5.65 -15.04 -8.37
CA LEU A 76 4.85 -16.21 -7.98
C LEU A 76 4.38 -17.04 -9.19
N LEU A 77 4.01 -16.38 -10.29
CA LEU A 77 3.35 -16.97 -11.46
C LEU A 77 4.21 -16.86 -12.74
N GLY A 78 5.39 -16.24 -12.64
CA GLY A 78 6.35 -16.10 -13.72
C GLY A 78 6.14 -14.87 -14.63
N PRO A 79 7.10 -14.55 -15.52
CA PRO A 79 7.12 -13.31 -16.29
C PRO A 79 5.92 -13.08 -17.22
N ALA A 80 5.31 -14.16 -17.73
CA ALA A 80 4.13 -14.04 -18.58
C ALA A 80 2.87 -13.60 -17.85
N SER A 81 2.90 -13.65 -16.52
CA SER A 81 1.84 -13.20 -15.63
C SER A 81 2.04 -11.75 -15.17
N HIS A 82 3.07 -11.04 -15.62
CA HIS A 82 3.27 -9.63 -15.25
C HIS A 82 2.02 -8.80 -15.56
N ARG A 83 1.56 -8.02 -14.57
CA ARG A 83 0.31 -7.26 -14.63
C ARG A 83 -0.94 -8.13 -14.62
N ASN A 84 -0.91 -9.20 -13.82
CA ASN A 84 -2.02 -10.10 -13.59
C ASN A 84 -3.20 -9.34 -12.97
N TRP A 85 -4.39 -9.54 -13.50
CA TRP A 85 -5.62 -8.93 -13.01
C TRP A 85 -5.95 -9.23 -11.54
N LEU A 86 -5.32 -10.24 -10.91
CA LEU A 86 -5.53 -10.54 -9.51
C LEU A 86 -4.63 -9.67 -8.62
N THR A 87 -3.34 -9.56 -8.94
CA THR A 87 -2.37 -8.82 -8.11
C THR A 87 -2.34 -7.33 -8.46
N HIS A 88 -2.52 -6.97 -9.73
CA HIS A 88 -2.68 -5.59 -10.19
C HIS A 88 -4.11 -5.08 -10.01
N SER A 89 -4.68 -5.27 -8.83
CA SER A 89 -6.10 -5.05 -8.59
C SER A 89 -6.35 -4.41 -7.23
N PRO A 90 -7.55 -3.84 -7.01
CA PRO A 90 -7.97 -3.41 -5.68
C PRO A 90 -8.40 -4.56 -4.77
N LEU A 91 -8.27 -5.83 -5.17
CA LEU A 91 -8.82 -6.96 -4.42
C LEU A 91 -8.26 -7.04 -3.00
N LEU A 92 -6.95 -6.86 -2.81
CA LEU A 92 -6.38 -6.90 -1.48
C LEU A 92 -6.92 -5.77 -0.57
N PRO A 93 -6.91 -4.48 -0.97
CA PRO A 93 -7.59 -3.42 -0.22
C PRO A 93 -9.07 -3.73 0.07
N LEU A 94 -9.83 -4.23 -0.91
CA LEU A 94 -11.25 -4.55 -0.72
C LEU A 94 -11.46 -5.72 0.25
N LEU A 95 -10.63 -6.75 0.20
CA LEU A 95 -10.67 -7.87 1.14
C LEU A 95 -10.32 -7.42 2.56
N LEU A 96 -9.37 -6.49 2.73
CA LEU A 96 -9.07 -5.89 4.03
C LEU A 96 -10.25 -5.07 4.56
N LEU A 97 -10.92 -4.30 3.68
CA LEU A 97 -12.14 -3.59 4.04
C LEU A 97 -13.23 -4.57 4.51
N LEU A 98 -13.53 -5.60 3.72
CA LEU A 98 -14.54 -6.61 4.05
C LEU A 98 -14.19 -7.35 5.35
N GLY A 99 -12.93 -7.74 5.51
CA GLY A 99 -12.43 -8.36 6.74
C GLY A 99 -12.59 -7.45 7.96
N SER A 100 -12.38 -6.15 7.80
CA SER A 100 -12.57 -5.20 8.90
C SER A 100 -14.03 -4.98 9.32
N ILE A 101 -14.98 -5.28 8.44
CA ILE A 101 -16.41 -5.30 8.79
C ILE A 101 -16.71 -6.51 9.68
N GLN A 102 -16.10 -7.66 9.38
CA GLN A 102 -16.28 -8.89 10.15
C GLN A 102 -15.50 -8.90 11.46
N LEU A 103 -14.34 -8.22 11.49
CA LEU A 103 -13.44 -8.15 12.64
C LEU A 103 -13.20 -6.67 13.01
N PRO A 104 -14.11 -6.04 13.78
CA PRO A 104 -14.02 -4.61 14.11
C PRO A 104 -12.75 -4.22 14.85
N SER A 105 -12.11 -5.16 15.55
CA SER A 105 -10.80 -4.95 16.21
C SER A 105 -9.69 -4.54 15.24
N THR A 106 -9.81 -4.88 13.96
CA THR A 106 -8.83 -4.47 12.92
C THR A 106 -9.00 -3.01 12.48
N ARG A 107 -10.03 -2.30 12.96
CA ARG A 107 -10.21 -0.86 12.74
C ARG A 107 -9.45 -0.01 13.75
N THR A 108 -8.84 -0.61 14.76
CA THR A 108 -8.00 0.11 15.73
C THR A 108 -6.54 0.14 15.28
N LEU A 109 -5.74 0.95 15.95
CA LEU A 109 -4.29 0.87 15.82
C LEU A 109 -3.78 -0.51 16.26
N PRO A 110 -2.70 -1.02 15.64
CA PRO A 110 -1.97 -0.44 14.50
C PRO A 110 -2.60 -0.78 13.13
N TYR A 111 -3.59 -1.66 13.09
CA TYR A 111 -4.10 -2.26 11.85
C TYR A 111 -4.69 -1.25 10.87
N SER A 112 -5.39 -0.22 11.36
CA SER A 112 -5.91 0.84 10.49
C SER A 112 -4.81 1.58 9.73
N LEU A 113 -3.65 1.84 10.37
CA LEU A 113 -2.50 2.45 9.71
C LEU A 113 -1.90 1.52 8.65
N ILE A 114 -1.80 0.22 8.96
CA ILE A 114 -1.29 -0.78 8.03
C ILE A 114 -2.17 -0.85 6.78
N PHE A 115 -3.49 -0.96 6.98
CA PHE A 115 -4.43 -1.10 5.87
C PHE A 115 -4.53 0.19 5.06
N MET A 116 -4.47 1.35 5.71
CA MET A 116 -4.43 2.64 5.02
C MET A 116 -3.16 2.78 4.18
N GLY A 117 -1.97 2.54 4.75
CA GLY A 117 -0.70 2.61 4.05
C GLY A 117 -0.66 1.69 2.84
N LEU A 118 -1.07 0.43 3.02
CA LEU A 118 -1.14 -0.54 1.94
C LEU A 118 -2.10 -0.12 0.82
N SER A 119 -3.27 0.41 1.19
CA SER A 119 -4.30 0.82 0.23
C SER A 119 -3.87 2.05 -0.58
N ILE A 120 -3.21 3.03 0.05
CA ILE A 120 -2.59 4.15 -0.67
C ILE A 120 -1.46 3.65 -1.56
N GLY A 121 -0.62 2.75 -1.05
CA GLY A 121 0.50 2.17 -1.79
C GLY A 121 0.02 1.51 -3.08
N ILE A 122 -0.88 0.53 -2.98
CA ILE A 122 -1.47 -0.17 -4.12
C ILE A 122 -2.22 0.81 -5.03
N GLY A 123 -3.06 1.69 -4.47
CA GLY A 123 -3.83 2.64 -5.27
C GLY A 123 -2.95 3.59 -6.09
N SER A 124 -1.89 4.11 -5.47
CA SER A 124 -0.90 4.95 -6.13
C SER A 124 -0.11 4.20 -7.20
N HIS A 125 0.20 2.92 -6.96
CA HIS A 125 0.87 2.08 -7.93
C HIS A 125 0.01 1.93 -9.18
N LEU A 126 -1.25 1.49 -9.03
CA LEU A 126 -2.19 1.33 -10.13
C LEU A 126 -2.44 2.65 -10.88
N PHE A 127 -2.55 3.76 -10.15
CA PHE A 127 -2.70 5.09 -10.74
C PHE A 127 -1.50 5.46 -11.60
N TRP A 128 -0.28 5.37 -11.04
CA TRP A 128 0.93 5.71 -11.77
C TRP A 128 1.13 4.79 -12.96
N ASP A 129 0.86 3.50 -12.82
CA ASP A 129 1.00 2.55 -13.91
C ASP A 129 0.06 2.92 -15.06
N CYS A 130 -1.16 3.39 -14.76
CA CYS A 130 -2.11 3.92 -15.75
C CYS A 130 -1.62 5.19 -16.46
N VAL A 131 -1.08 6.18 -15.74
CA VAL A 131 -0.73 7.48 -16.33
C VAL A 131 0.69 7.51 -16.93
N GLY A 132 1.62 6.75 -16.35
CA GLY A 132 3.04 6.78 -16.68
C GLY A 132 3.46 5.83 -17.80
N SER A 133 2.74 4.72 -18.02
CA SER A 133 3.05 3.80 -19.12
C SER A 133 2.41 4.26 -20.45
N ARG A 134 3.10 4.06 -21.58
CA ARG A 134 2.54 4.37 -22.92
C ARG A 134 1.61 3.28 -23.42
N SER A 135 1.98 2.01 -23.22
CA SER A 135 1.13 0.86 -23.52
C SER A 135 0.86 0.04 -22.26
N HIS A 136 -0.39 -0.33 -22.08
CA HIS A 136 -0.87 -1.06 -20.92
C HIS A 136 -1.51 -2.36 -21.37
N LYS A 137 -1.25 -3.40 -20.60
CA LYS A 137 -1.84 -4.71 -20.78
C LYS A 137 -2.07 -5.30 -19.40
N ILE A 138 -3.31 -5.68 -19.11
CA ILE A 138 -3.66 -6.46 -17.91
C ILE A 138 -3.86 -7.89 -18.36
N ILE A 139 -3.11 -8.81 -17.76
CA ILE A 139 -3.17 -10.23 -18.06
C ILE A 139 -4.28 -10.85 -17.24
N VAL A 140 -5.32 -11.35 -17.92
CA VAL A 140 -6.42 -12.05 -17.25
C VAL A 140 -6.12 -13.54 -17.20
N VAL A 141 -5.77 -14.12 -18.36
CA VAL A 141 -5.27 -15.48 -18.47
C VAL A 141 -3.93 -15.44 -19.22
N PRO A 142 -2.82 -15.90 -18.62
CA PRO A 142 -1.51 -15.90 -19.27
C PRO A 142 -1.58 -16.52 -20.67
N TYR A 143 -0.94 -15.86 -21.64
CA TYR A 143 -0.90 -16.23 -23.06
C TYR A 143 -2.23 -16.22 -23.84
N TRP A 144 -3.39 -16.27 -23.15
CA TRP A 144 -4.68 -16.46 -23.80
C TRP A 144 -5.52 -15.18 -23.86
N PHE A 145 -5.64 -14.44 -22.75
CA PHE A 145 -6.54 -13.29 -22.69
C PHE A 145 -5.94 -12.12 -21.90
N SER A 146 -6.08 -10.93 -22.46
CA SER A 146 -5.59 -9.69 -21.85
C SER A 146 -6.43 -8.49 -22.23
N LEU A 147 -6.68 -7.60 -21.27
CA LEU A 147 -7.18 -6.26 -21.55
C LEU A 147 -6.02 -5.40 -22.07
N ARG A 148 -6.24 -4.64 -23.13
CA ARG A 148 -5.23 -3.76 -23.73
C ARG A 148 -5.74 -2.33 -23.75
N GLU A 149 -4.83 -1.36 -23.71
CA GLU A 149 -5.13 0.06 -23.94
C GLU A 149 -6.26 0.61 -23.04
N ALA A 150 -7.34 1.13 -23.62
CA ALA A 150 -8.42 1.81 -22.88
C ALA A 150 -9.07 0.94 -21.79
N PRO A 151 -9.53 -0.31 -22.06
CA PRO A 151 -10.01 -1.21 -21.03
C PRO A 151 -9.03 -1.41 -19.86
N SER A 152 -7.73 -1.56 -20.14
CA SER A 152 -6.74 -1.71 -19.08
C SER A 152 -6.54 -0.43 -18.25
N ARG A 153 -6.62 0.75 -18.87
CA ARG A 153 -6.53 2.04 -18.17
C ARG A 153 -7.75 2.27 -17.28
N VAL A 154 -8.95 1.98 -17.77
CA VAL A 154 -10.18 2.07 -16.97
C VAL A 154 -10.09 1.14 -15.78
N TYR A 155 -9.65 -0.10 -16.00
CA TYR A 155 -9.45 -1.08 -14.93
C TYR A 155 -8.47 -0.57 -13.86
N LEU A 156 -7.32 -0.04 -14.26
CA LEU A 156 -6.32 0.51 -13.34
C LEU A 156 -6.83 1.75 -12.58
N LEU A 157 -7.52 2.68 -13.25
CA LEU A 157 -8.07 3.88 -12.61
C LEU A 157 -9.18 3.56 -11.62
N VAL A 158 -10.09 2.65 -11.97
CA VAL A 158 -11.13 2.18 -11.05
C VAL A 158 -10.48 1.46 -9.87
N GLY A 159 -9.48 0.61 -10.09
CA GLY A 159 -8.72 -0.04 -9.03
C GLY A 159 -8.02 0.95 -8.10
N ALA A 160 -7.39 1.98 -8.66
CA ALA A 160 -6.78 3.07 -7.90
C ALA A 160 -7.82 3.81 -7.05
N ALA A 161 -8.94 4.21 -7.65
CA ALA A 161 -10.01 4.93 -6.97
C ALA A 161 -10.62 4.10 -5.82
N LEU A 162 -10.87 2.81 -6.04
CA LEU A 162 -11.38 1.90 -5.01
C LEU A 162 -10.37 1.74 -3.87
N SER A 163 -9.08 1.57 -4.17
CA SER A 163 -8.03 1.45 -3.15
C SER A 163 -7.89 2.72 -2.31
N LEU A 164 -7.95 3.90 -2.95
CA LEU A 164 -7.95 5.18 -2.24
C LEU A 164 -9.24 5.40 -1.42
N GLY A 165 -10.38 4.91 -1.91
CA GLY A 165 -11.64 4.88 -1.14
C GLY A 165 -11.54 4.02 0.12
N VAL A 166 -10.87 2.87 0.03
CA VAL A 166 -10.55 2.02 1.19
C VAL A 166 -9.61 2.75 2.15
N ALA A 167 -8.58 3.43 1.65
CA ALA A 167 -7.69 4.22 2.50
C ALA A 167 -8.44 5.31 3.26
N LEU A 168 -9.40 5.99 2.61
CA LEU A 168 -10.26 6.99 3.23
C LEU A 168 -11.14 6.42 4.35
N HIS A 169 -11.54 5.15 4.25
CA HIS A 169 -12.29 4.44 5.29
C HIS A 169 -11.44 4.20 6.54
N PHE A 170 -10.17 3.82 6.37
CA PHE A 170 -9.25 3.55 7.48
C PHE A 170 -8.54 4.79 8.03
N ALA A 171 -8.64 5.94 7.35
CA ALA A 171 -8.14 7.22 7.83
C ALA A 171 -8.93 7.69 9.06
N LEU A 172 -8.49 7.27 10.24
CA LEU A 172 -9.12 7.62 11.52
C LEU A 172 -9.08 9.15 11.76
N PRO A 173 -10.10 9.74 12.39
CA PRO A 173 -10.04 11.12 12.86
C PRO A 173 -8.92 11.33 13.90
N HIS A 174 -8.27 12.49 13.91
CA HIS A 174 -7.16 12.79 14.83
C HIS A 174 -7.49 12.58 16.32
N SER A 175 -8.75 12.75 16.72
CA SER A 175 -9.22 12.51 18.09
C SER A 175 -9.05 11.05 18.51
N GLU A 176 -9.30 10.09 17.61
CA GLU A 176 -9.19 8.67 17.91
C GLU A 176 -7.74 8.19 17.98
N LEU A 177 -6.84 8.80 17.18
CA LEU A 177 -5.40 8.55 17.25
C LEU A 177 -4.79 9.00 18.58
N ARG A 178 -5.16 10.19 19.07
CA ARG A 178 -4.67 10.67 20.38
C ARG A 178 -5.16 9.78 21.52
N VAL A 179 -6.44 9.40 21.50
CA VAL A 179 -7.01 8.51 22.53
C VAL A 179 -6.36 7.13 22.49
N ALA A 180 -6.12 6.57 21.30
CA ALA A 180 -5.44 5.30 21.14
C ALA A 180 -3.98 5.37 21.63
N GLN A 181 -3.23 6.42 21.27
CA GLN A 181 -1.87 6.65 21.77
C GLN A 181 -1.83 6.77 23.30
N MET A 182 -2.72 7.57 23.89
CA MET A 182 -2.80 7.75 25.35
C MET A 182 -3.10 6.42 26.07
N ARG A 183 -3.99 5.58 25.52
CA ARG A 183 -4.27 4.25 26.09
C ARG A 183 -3.04 3.33 26.05
N THR A 184 -2.30 3.34 24.95
CA THR A 184 -1.07 2.53 24.83
C THR A 184 -0.01 2.99 25.82
N TYR A 185 0.21 4.31 25.96
CA TYR A 185 1.13 4.86 26.97
C TYR A 185 0.71 4.51 28.40
N ALA A 186 -0.58 4.60 28.72
CA ALA A 186 -1.10 4.27 30.04
C ALA A 186 -0.90 2.78 30.39
N LEU A 187 -1.09 1.87 29.42
CA LEU A 187 -0.82 0.44 29.62
C LEU A 187 0.67 0.17 29.84
N HIS A 188 1.55 0.85 29.08
CA HIS A 188 2.98 0.69 29.24
C HIS A 188 3.46 1.16 30.62
N LEU A 189 3.00 2.33 31.07
CA LEU A 189 3.29 2.85 32.42
C LEU A 189 2.77 1.91 33.53
N ARG A 190 1.60 1.30 33.34
CA ARG A 190 1.05 0.34 34.31
C ARG A 190 1.94 -0.89 34.45
N HIS A 191 2.44 -1.44 33.35
CA HIS A 191 3.38 -2.56 33.39
C HIS A 191 4.75 -2.18 33.97
N SER A 192 5.27 -0.98 33.68
CA SER A 192 6.53 -0.50 34.27
C SER A 192 6.43 -0.31 35.79
N SER A 193 5.27 0.14 36.30
CA SER A 193 5.06 0.32 37.74
C SER A 193 5.02 -0.98 38.54
N VAL A 194 4.61 -2.10 37.93
CA VAL A 194 4.59 -3.43 38.59
C VAL A 194 6.00 -4.04 38.71
N SER A 195 6.91 -3.65 37.82
CA SER A 195 8.31 -4.13 37.81
C SER A 195 9.22 -3.47 38.85
N LEU A 196 8.81 -2.36 39.45
CA LEU A 196 9.62 -1.63 40.45
C LEU A 196 9.38 -2.09 41.90
N PHE A 197 8.47 -3.05 42.11
CA PHE A 197 8.12 -3.59 43.43
C PHE A 197 8.52 -5.06 43.62
N HIS A 198 9.41 -5.58 42.76
CA HIS A 198 10.07 -6.88 42.90
C HIS A 198 11.59 -6.70 42.85
#